data_AF-A0A936GE33-F1
#
_entry.id   AF-A0A936GE33-F1
#
_cell.length_a   1.000
_cell.length_b   1.000
_cell.length_c   1.000
_cell.angle_alpha   90.00
_cell.angle_beta   90.00
_cell.angle_gamma   90.00
#
_symmetry.space_group_name_H-M   'P 1'
#
loop_
_entity.id
_entity.type
_entity.pdbx_description
1 polymer ?
#
loop_
_entity_poly.entity_id
_entity_poly.type
_entity_poly.pdbx_seq_one_letter_code
_entity_poly.pdbx_strand_id
1 'polypeptide(L)'
;MNLDFEEIKSILLEIKSDYINGLNSEKKASIYITERDIVSEIFNRLKLYCSNRNLSSHTEIKPVPSQSSEISDLKRLPRIDNVILQNKGEKTWKSDAINFQDKYKKGLIEARFSSVPIEYFHTAIEVKIQSNTSDAKKDIDKLRKIQDANNDCNCFFMLLNARGRINDHNSILEYAKKQNISIIDYTNHHKQDKISEISLESQKNKNKVVTENNSKSRRSRIIDLINQKSSDTEILKILDIEYPYGTFKTSNSTAIYGTKRDMGFI
;
A
#
# COMPACT_ATOMS: atom_id res chain seq x y z
N MET A 1 -19.68 3.06 8.78
CA MET A 1 -19.57 2.58 7.38
C MET A 1 -20.55 3.37 6.55
N ASN A 2 -20.16 3.78 5.34
CA ASN A 2 -21.00 4.56 4.45
C ASN A 2 -21.72 3.69 3.41
N LEU A 3 -22.56 4.32 2.58
CA LEU A 3 -23.46 3.67 1.62
C LEU A 3 -22.74 2.93 0.49
N ASP A 4 -21.50 3.31 0.18
CA ASP A 4 -20.73 2.75 -0.93
C ASP A 4 -19.97 1.45 -0.53
N PHE A 5 -20.15 0.97 0.70
CA PHE A 5 -19.39 -0.14 1.26
C PHE A 5 -19.50 -1.43 0.43
N GLU A 6 -20.71 -1.86 0.06
CA GLU A 6 -20.92 -3.11 -0.68
C GLU A 6 -20.43 -3.01 -2.13
N GLU A 7 -20.54 -1.85 -2.79
CA GLU A 7 -20.04 -1.64 -4.15
C GLU A 7 -18.50 -1.75 -4.19
N ILE A 8 -17.82 -1.08 -3.24
CA ILE A 8 -16.36 -1.16 -3.11
C ILE A 8 -15.91 -2.58 -2.74
N LYS A 9 -16.63 -3.23 -1.84
CA LYS A 9 -16.36 -4.62 -1.46
C LYS A 9 -16.48 -5.57 -2.65
N SER A 10 -17.45 -5.37 -3.53
CA SER A 10 -17.59 -6.14 -4.78
C SER A 10 -16.34 -6.01 -5.65
N ILE A 11 -15.84 -4.79 -5.85
CA ILE A 11 -14.60 -4.54 -6.60
C ILE A 11 -13.42 -5.31 -5.99
N LEU A 12 -13.26 -5.30 -4.67
CA LEU A 12 -12.18 -6.03 -3.99
C LEU A 12 -12.34 -7.56 -4.10
N LEU A 13 -13.57 -8.07 -4.10
CA LEU A 13 -13.85 -9.49 -4.30
C LEU A 13 -13.54 -9.94 -5.73
N GLU A 14 -13.79 -9.11 -6.73
CA GLU A 14 -13.38 -9.38 -8.11
C GLU A 14 -11.85 -9.43 -8.25
N ILE A 15 -11.13 -8.47 -7.66
CA ILE A 15 -9.66 -8.48 -7.66
C ILE A 15 -9.12 -9.75 -6.98
N LYS A 16 -9.74 -10.17 -5.88
CA LYS A 16 -9.41 -11.45 -5.23
C LYS A 16 -9.62 -12.64 -6.18
N SER A 17 -10.76 -12.69 -6.87
CA SER A 17 -11.08 -13.75 -7.83
C SER A 17 -10.02 -13.81 -8.94
N ASP A 18 -9.68 -12.67 -9.53
CA ASP A 18 -8.68 -12.57 -10.60
C ASP A 18 -7.29 -13.00 -10.12
N TYR A 19 -6.91 -12.63 -8.89
CA TYR A 19 -5.68 -13.09 -8.26
C TYR A 19 -5.63 -14.62 -8.14
N ILE A 20 -6.70 -15.25 -7.66
CA ILE A 20 -6.81 -16.70 -7.51
C ILE A 20 -6.71 -17.40 -8.87
N ASN A 21 -7.45 -16.89 -9.86
CA ASN A 21 -7.46 -17.44 -11.22
C ASN A 21 -6.08 -17.33 -11.88
N GLY A 22 -5.38 -16.21 -11.69
CA GLY A 22 -4.02 -16.01 -12.18
C GLY A 22 -3.04 -17.03 -11.59
N LEU A 23 -3.14 -17.33 -10.29
CA LEU A 23 -2.32 -18.34 -9.62
C LEU A 23 -2.52 -19.77 -10.16
N ASN A 24 -3.74 -20.09 -10.59
CA ASN A 24 -4.12 -21.43 -11.07
C ASN A 24 -3.84 -21.65 -12.57
N SER A 25 -3.48 -20.62 -13.32
CA SER A 25 -3.25 -20.74 -14.76
C SER A 25 -1.94 -21.51 -15.07
N GLU A 26 -2.04 -22.60 -15.83
CA GLU A 26 -0.92 -23.49 -16.18
C GLU A 26 0.15 -22.85 -17.09
N LYS A 27 -0.06 -21.61 -17.54
CA LYS A 27 0.89 -20.85 -18.36
C LYS A 27 2.05 -20.36 -17.49
N LYS A 28 3.03 -21.25 -17.34
CA LYS A 28 4.38 -21.03 -16.79
C LYS A 28 5.08 -19.85 -17.49
N ALA A 29 4.82 -18.63 -17.02
CA ALA A 29 5.84 -17.61 -16.89
C ALA A 29 5.82 -17.16 -15.44
N SER A 30 6.98 -17.18 -14.78
CA SER A 30 7.20 -16.94 -13.36
C SER A 30 6.90 -15.50 -12.91
N ILE A 31 5.72 -14.97 -13.21
CA ILE A 31 5.32 -13.63 -12.79
C ILE A 31 4.87 -13.75 -11.33
N TYR A 32 5.80 -13.41 -10.43
CA TYR A 32 5.52 -13.24 -9.02
C TYR A 32 4.65 -11.99 -8.84
N ILE A 33 3.35 -12.17 -8.60
CA ILE A 33 2.47 -11.06 -8.23
C ILE A 33 2.94 -10.49 -6.88
N THR A 34 3.22 -9.19 -6.85
CA THR A 34 3.68 -8.48 -5.65
C THR A 34 2.52 -7.73 -4.97
N GLU A 35 2.72 -7.30 -3.73
CA GLU A 35 1.78 -6.42 -3.03
C GLU A 35 1.50 -5.15 -3.84
N ARG A 36 2.52 -4.58 -4.47
CA ARG A 36 2.40 -3.38 -5.30
C ARG A 36 1.51 -3.60 -6.52
N ASP A 37 1.58 -4.78 -7.16
CA ASP A 37 0.71 -5.08 -8.31
C ASP A 37 -0.76 -5.07 -7.89
N ILE A 38 -1.08 -5.65 -6.72
CA ILE A 38 -2.44 -5.64 -6.16
C ILE A 38 -2.87 -4.23 -5.77
N VAL A 39 -1.98 -3.45 -5.12
CA VAL A 39 -2.25 -2.04 -4.78
C VAL A 39 -2.57 -1.22 -6.03
N SER A 40 -1.81 -1.40 -7.12
CA SER A 40 -2.07 -0.72 -8.39
C SER A 40 -3.37 -1.17 -9.05
N GLU A 41 -3.71 -2.45 -8.98
CA GLU A 41 -4.99 -2.95 -9.52
C GLU A 41 -6.20 -2.38 -8.77
N ILE A 42 -6.14 -2.34 -7.43
CA ILE A 42 -7.16 -1.68 -6.60
C ILE A 42 -7.28 -0.21 -7.01
N PHE A 43 -6.17 0.52 -7.10
CA PHE A 43 -6.18 1.92 -7.50
C PHE A 43 -6.90 2.13 -8.84
N ASN A 44 -6.59 1.31 -9.85
CA ASN A 44 -7.16 1.44 -11.20
C ASN A 44 -8.67 1.22 -11.20
N ARG A 45 -9.17 0.15 -10.56
CA ARG A 45 -10.62 -0.11 -10.49
C ARG A 45 -11.34 0.96 -9.67
N LEU A 46 -10.76 1.39 -8.56
CA LEU A 46 -11.34 2.46 -7.74
C LEU A 46 -11.31 3.82 -8.44
N LYS A 47 -10.32 4.09 -9.31
CA LYS A 47 -10.28 5.30 -10.12
C LYS A 47 -11.44 5.34 -11.12
N LEU A 48 -11.75 4.22 -11.76
CA LEU A 48 -12.93 4.10 -12.62
C LEU A 48 -14.23 4.28 -11.83
N TYR A 49 -14.33 3.62 -10.68
CA TYR A 49 -15.45 3.79 -9.74
C TYR A 49 -15.68 5.25 -9.32
N CYS A 50 -14.61 5.97 -9.01
CA CYS A 50 -14.68 7.38 -8.61
C CYS A 50 -15.01 8.34 -9.77
N SER A 51 -14.96 7.87 -11.02
CA SER A 51 -15.20 8.75 -12.18
C SER A 51 -16.58 9.37 -12.12
N ASN A 52 -16.66 10.68 -12.35
CA ASN A 52 -17.88 11.49 -12.28
C ASN A 52 -18.56 11.53 -10.89
N ARG A 53 -17.90 11.07 -9.83
CA ARG A 53 -18.35 11.23 -8.44
C ARG A 53 -17.53 12.32 -7.75
N ASN A 54 -18.01 12.83 -6.62
CA ASN A 54 -17.22 13.70 -5.74
C ASN A 54 -16.18 12.90 -4.92
N LEU A 55 -15.47 11.98 -5.57
CA LEU A 55 -14.54 11.03 -4.99
C LEU A 55 -13.24 11.02 -5.79
N SER A 56 -12.13 10.70 -5.13
CA SER A 56 -10.83 10.57 -5.78
C SER A 56 -10.02 9.41 -5.18
N SER A 57 -9.57 8.49 -6.04
CA SER A 57 -8.75 7.35 -5.66
C SER A 57 -7.27 7.76 -5.61
N HIS A 58 -6.55 7.29 -4.59
CA HIS A 58 -5.13 7.58 -4.36
C HIS A 58 -4.40 6.39 -3.73
N THR A 59 -3.08 6.39 -3.87
CA THR A 59 -2.19 5.43 -3.21
C THR A 59 -1.25 6.13 -2.23
N GLU A 60 -0.76 5.39 -1.23
CA GLU A 60 0.26 5.82 -0.27
C GLU A 60 -0.02 7.14 0.49
N ILE A 61 -1.29 7.38 0.86
CA ILE A 61 -1.72 8.58 1.59
C ILE A 61 -1.39 8.47 3.08
N LYS A 62 -0.97 9.59 3.70
CA LYS A 62 -0.77 9.68 5.15
C LYS A 62 -1.99 10.31 5.83
N PRO A 63 -2.76 9.57 6.64
CA PRO A 63 -3.85 10.13 7.42
C PRO A 63 -3.30 11.06 8.51
N VAL A 64 -3.79 12.29 8.57
CA VAL A 64 -3.46 13.22 9.67
C VAL A 64 -4.71 13.50 10.52
N PRO A 65 -4.57 13.61 11.85
CA PRO A 65 -5.67 14.07 12.70
C PRO A 65 -6.10 15.48 12.32
N SER A 66 -7.41 15.74 12.31
CA SER A 66 -7.98 17.07 12.08
C SER A 66 -7.66 17.99 13.26
N GLN A 67 -6.69 18.89 13.08
CA GLN A 67 -6.20 19.89 14.04
C GLN A 67 -5.49 19.33 15.29
N SER A 68 -4.33 19.92 15.63
CA SER A 68 -3.53 19.77 16.88
C SER A 68 -2.42 18.71 16.99
N SER A 69 -1.95 18.08 15.91
CA SER A 69 -0.74 17.23 16.02
C SER A 69 0.54 18.05 16.00
N GLU A 70 1.43 17.83 16.96
CA GLU A 70 2.79 18.39 16.91
C GLU A 70 3.54 17.87 15.66
N ILE A 71 4.43 18.70 15.12
CA ILE A 71 5.21 18.39 13.90
C ILE A 71 5.99 17.07 14.06
N SER A 72 6.46 16.76 15.27
CA SER A 72 7.14 15.51 15.64
C SER A 72 6.29 14.26 15.36
N ASP A 73 4.99 14.31 15.64
CA ASP A 73 4.06 13.18 15.51
C ASP A 73 3.78 12.83 14.04
N LEU A 74 3.80 13.85 13.19
CA LEU A 74 3.46 13.75 11.77
C LEU A 74 4.55 13.06 10.92
N LYS A 75 5.82 13.08 11.37
CA LYS A 75 6.92 12.38 10.66
C LYS A 75 6.72 10.87 10.63
N ARG A 76 6.02 10.32 11.62
CA ARG A 76 5.89 8.88 11.86
C ARG A 76 4.55 8.31 11.41
N LEU A 77 3.70 9.11 10.79
CA LEU A 77 2.38 8.63 10.36
C LEU A 77 2.51 7.51 9.33
N PRO A 78 1.91 6.35 9.61
CA PRO A 78 1.93 5.23 8.68
C PRO A 78 1.13 5.60 7.42
N ARG A 79 1.50 5.02 6.29
CA ARG A 79 0.78 5.22 5.03
C ARG A 79 -0.34 4.20 4.90
N ILE A 80 -1.35 4.59 4.14
CA ILE A 80 -2.40 3.70 3.66
C ILE A 80 -2.16 3.35 2.20
N ASP A 81 -2.23 2.06 1.87
CA ASP A 81 -1.91 1.56 0.53
C ASP A 81 -2.83 2.16 -0.54
N ASN A 82 -4.15 2.11 -0.32
CA ASN A 82 -5.16 2.70 -1.19
C ASN A 82 -6.20 3.50 -0.38
N VAL A 83 -6.57 4.68 -0.87
CA VAL A 83 -7.54 5.57 -0.23
C VAL A 83 -8.48 6.17 -1.27
N ILE A 84 -9.77 6.25 -0.93
CA ILE A 84 -10.71 7.14 -1.61
C ILE A 84 -10.91 8.36 -0.73
N LEU A 85 -10.72 9.55 -1.31
CA LEU A 85 -10.97 10.84 -0.68
C LEU A 85 -12.27 11.46 -1.21
N GLN A 86 -13.03 12.13 -0.36
CA GLN A 86 -14.29 12.80 -0.71
C GLN A 86 -14.22 14.26 -0.28
N ASN A 87 -14.56 15.22 -1.15
CA ASN A 87 -14.68 16.62 -0.73
C ASN A 87 -15.91 16.81 0.19
N LYS A 88 -15.83 17.75 1.14
CA LYS A 88 -16.88 17.99 2.14
C LYS A 88 -17.47 19.38 1.93
N GLY A 89 -18.60 19.44 1.22
CA GLY A 89 -19.24 20.70 0.84
C GLY A 89 -18.29 21.54 -0.02
N GLU A 90 -18.02 22.77 0.40
CA GLU A 90 -17.08 23.68 -0.27
C GLU A 90 -15.61 23.37 0.03
N LYS A 91 -15.33 22.56 1.06
CA LYS A 91 -13.96 22.20 1.44
C LYS A 91 -13.45 21.04 0.60
N THR A 92 -12.27 21.21 0.02
CA THR A 92 -11.61 20.16 -0.76
C THR A 92 -10.46 19.53 0.01
N TRP A 93 -10.31 18.21 -0.11
CA TRP A 93 -9.17 17.52 0.50
C TRP A 93 -7.85 18.08 -0.06
N LYS A 94 -7.85 18.54 -1.32
CA LYS A 94 -6.68 19.08 -2.01
C LYS A 94 -6.20 20.39 -1.38
N SER A 95 -7.11 21.34 -1.15
CA SER A 95 -6.77 22.61 -0.50
C SER A 95 -6.22 22.38 0.89
N ASP A 96 -6.82 21.48 1.66
CA ASP A 96 -6.40 21.22 3.03
C ASP A 96 -5.10 20.45 3.12
N ALA A 97 -4.85 19.53 2.19
CA ALA A 97 -3.55 18.86 2.06
C ALA A 97 -2.44 19.87 1.73
N ILE A 98 -2.69 20.84 0.84
CA ILE A 98 -1.73 21.92 0.51
C ILE A 98 -1.47 22.78 1.76
N ASN A 99 -2.54 23.29 2.38
CA ASN A 99 -2.44 24.10 3.60
C ASN A 99 -1.67 23.37 4.71
N PHE A 100 -1.87 22.06 4.84
CA PHE A 100 -1.16 21.24 5.81
C PHE A 100 0.32 21.08 5.47
N GLN A 101 0.66 20.88 4.20
CA GLN A 101 2.05 20.80 3.74
C GLN A 101 2.81 22.12 3.95
N ASP A 102 2.17 23.25 3.63
CA ASP A 102 2.79 24.58 3.72
C ASP A 102 3.11 24.97 5.16
N LYS A 103 2.22 24.63 6.10
CA LYS A 103 2.45 24.82 7.55
C LYS A 103 3.67 24.05 8.05
N TYR A 104 3.97 22.91 7.44
CA TYR A 104 4.97 21.98 7.93
C TYR A 104 6.41 22.33 7.50
N LYS A 105 6.61 23.20 6.49
CA LYS A 105 7.95 23.59 5.96
C LYS A 105 8.89 22.39 5.68
N LYS A 106 8.34 21.28 5.16
CA LYS A 106 9.11 20.08 4.79
C LYS A 106 10.08 20.35 3.64
N GLY A 107 11.23 19.67 3.65
CA GLY A 107 12.09 19.54 2.46
C GLY A 107 11.36 18.85 1.30
N LEU A 108 11.79 19.10 0.07
CA LEU A 108 11.16 18.66 -1.18
C LEU A 108 10.94 17.13 -1.24
N ILE A 109 11.79 16.34 -0.56
CA ILE A 109 11.67 14.87 -0.50
C ILE A 109 10.51 14.39 0.37
N GLU A 110 10.29 14.99 1.54
CA GLU A 110 9.19 14.60 2.44
C GLU A 110 7.82 15.07 1.94
N ALA A 111 7.79 16.07 1.04
CA ALA A 111 6.61 16.60 0.36
C ALA A 111 6.05 15.67 -0.76
N ARG A 112 6.62 14.46 -0.91
CA ARG A 112 6.19 13.47 -1.92
C ARG A 112 4.93 12.67 -1.54
N PHE A 113 4.53 12.68 -0.26
CA PHE A 113 3.34 11.96 0.22
C PHE A 113 2.31 12.96 0.73
N SER A 114 1.13 12.94 0.12
CA SER A 114 0.02 13.80 0.55
C SER A 114 -0.41 13.37 1.95
N SER A 115 -0.16 14.24 2.91
CA SER A 115 -0.73 14.14 4.25
C SER A 115 -2.10 14.79 4.18
N VAL A 116 -3.15 14.01 4.45
CA VAL A 116 -4.54 14.42 4.22
C VAL A 116 -5.34 14.22 5.51
N PRO A 117 -6.14 15.20 5.94
CA PRO A 117 -6.99 15.05 7.13
C PRO A 117 -7.92 13.85 7.02
N ILE A 118 -8.03 13.08 8.11
CA ILE A 118 -8.82 11.84 8.18
C ILE A 118 -10.31 12.09 7.85
N GLU A 119 -10.84 13.28 8.10
CA GLU A 119 -12.22 13.65 7.75
C GLU A 119 -12.55 13.55 6.25
N TYR A 120 -11.54 13.61 5.38
CA TYR A 120 -11.71 13.45 3.93
C TYR A 120 -11.69 11.98 3.49
N PHE A 121 -11.31 11.05 4.36
CA PHE A 121 -11.21 9.63 4.01
C PHE A 121 -12.61 9.04 3.87
N HIS A 122 -12.96 8.69 2.64
CA HIS A 122 -14.18 7.95 2.34
C HIS A 122 -13.95 6.45 2.50
N THR A 123 -12.80 5.95 2.02
CA THR A 123 -12.41 4.55 2.10
C THR A 123 -10.91 4.44 2.33
N ALA A 124 -10.47 3.51 3.19
CA ALA A 124 -9.08 3.15 3.43
C ALA A 124 -8.89 1.64 3.25
N ILE A 125 -7.86 1.24 2.49
CA ILE A 125 -7.59 -0.15 2.15
C ILE A 125 -6.11 -0.45 2.37
N GLU A 126 -5.85 -1.51 3.13
CA GLU A 126 -4.52 -2.10 3.31
C GLU A 126 -4.45 -3.45 2.62
N VAL A 127 -3.29 -3.77 2.04
CA VAL A 127 -3.09 -5.00 1.29
C VAL A 127 -1.90 -5.77 1.86
N LYS A 128 -2.05 -7.08 1.99
CA LYS A 128 -0.96 -8.01 2.28
C LYS A 128 -1.09 -9.28 1.45
N ILE A 129 -0.04 -9.65 0.72
CA ILE A 129 0.02 -10.92 -0.06
C ILE A 129 0.66 -12.08 0.72
N GLN A 130 1.39 -11.76 1.78
CA GLN A 130 1.96 -12.70 2.72
C GLN A 130 2.25 -11.91 3.99
N SER A 131 1.59 -12.25 5.10
CA SER A 131 1.82 -11.56 6.36
C SER A 131 1.95 -12.53 7.50
N ASN A 132 2.81 -12.17 8.45
CA ASN A 132 2.79 -12.76 9.78
C ASN A 132 1.75 -12.02 10.63
N THR A 133 1.31 -12.65 11.72
CA THR A 133 0.27 -12.09 12.58
C THR A 133 0.62 -10.69 13.13
N SER A 134 1.88 -10.46 13.51
CA SER A 134 2.30 -9.19 14.13
C SER A 134 2.15 -8.00 13.19
N ASP A 135 2.58 -8.14 11.93
CA ASP A 135 2.56 -7.03 10.99
C ASP A 135 1.14 -6.72 10.51
N ALA A 136 0.33 -7.76 10.22
CA ALA A 136 -1.08 -7.57 9.90
C ALA A 136 -1.87 -6.90 11.03
N LYS A 137 -1.58 -7.22 12.30
CA LYS A 137 -2.22 -6.54 13.45
C LYS A 137 -1.97 -5.04 13.46
N LYS A 138 -0.76 -4.59 13.13
CA LYS A 138 -0.44 -3.14 13.07
C LYS A 138 -1.26 -2.43 12.00
N ASP A 139 -1.45 -3.07 10.84
CA ASP A 139 -2.24 -2.49 9.75
C ASP A 139 -3.74 -2.49 10.06
N ILE A 140 -4.25 -3.53 10.73
CA ILE A 140 -5.63 -3.57 11.23
C ILE A 140 -5.86 -2.49 12.29
N ASP A 141 -4.95 -2.33 13.26
CA ASP A 141 -5.06 -1.28 14.29
C ASP A 141 -4.99 0.12 13.68
N LYS A 142 -4.21 0.29 12.61
CA LYS A 142 -4.14 1.53 11.84
C LYS A 142 -5.48 1.85 11.17
N LEU A 143 -6.12 0.87 10.53
CA LEU A 143 -7.46 1.02 9.96
C LEU A 143 -8.52 1.29 11.04
N ARG A 144 -8.44 0.62 12.19
CA ARG A 144 -9.32 0.87 13.35
C ARG A 144 -9.25 2.32 13.80
N LYS A 145 -8.05 2.87 13.96
CA LYS A 145 -7.84 4.27 14.35
C LYS A 145 -8.43 5.26 13.33
N ILE A 146 -8.34 4.96 12.03
CA ILE A 146 -8.98 5.79 10.99
C ILE A 146 -10.50 5.74 11.16
N GLN A 147 -11.06 4.55 11.34
CA GLN A 147 -12.51 4.39 11.51
C GLN A 147 -13.02 5.05 12.81
N ASP A 148 -12.27 4.97 13.91
CA ASP A 148 -12.60 5.66 15.16
C ASP A 148 -12.62 7.18 15.01
N ALA A 149 -11.68 7.73 14.23
CA ALA A 149 -11.58 9.17 13.97
C ALA A 149 -12.58 9.65 12.89
N ASN A 150 -13.05 8.75 12.03
CA ASN A 150 -14.04 9.00 10.99
C ASN A 150 -14.92 7.76 10.78
N ASN A 151 -16.04 7.71 11.50
CA ASN A 151 -16.98 6.58 11.53
C ASN A 151 -17.61 6.27 10.16
N ASP A 152 -17.62 7.25 9.26
CA ASP A 152 -18.14 7.10 7.89
C ASP A 152 -17.09 6.52 6.93
N CYS A 153 -15.83 6.40 7.34
CA CYS A 153 -14.79 5.79 6.52
C CYS A 153 -14.98 4.27 6.42
N ASN A 154 -15.07 3.75 5.20
CA ASN A 154 -15.03 2.32 4.95
C ASN A 154 -13.59 1.82 5.07
N CYS A 155 -13.33 0.86 5.95
CA CYS A 155 -11.99 0.32 6.17
C CYS A 155 -11.94 -1.16 5.76
N PHE A 156 -11.03 -1.49 4.83
CA PHE A 156 -10.82 -2.85 4.35
C PHE A 156 -9.37 -3.30 4.56
N PHE A 157 -9.21 -4.54 5.01
CA PHE A 157 -7.95 -5.24 5.01
C PHE A 157 -8.00 -6.39 3.99
N MET A 158 -7.14 -6.36 2.97
CA MET A 158 -7.09 -7.38 1.93
C MET A 158 -5.91 -8.32 2.18
N LEU A 159 -6.20 -9.56 2.55
CA LEU A 159 -5.21 -10.59 2.88
C LEU A 159 -5.17 -11.69 1.80
N LEU A 160 -4.29 -11.57 0.82
CA LEU A 160 -4.13 -12.52 -0.28
C LEU A 160 -3.00 -13.53 0.02
N ASN A 161 -3.17 -14.33 1.07
CA ASN A 161 -2.14 -15.18 1.67
C ASN A 161 -1.80 -16.46 0.87
N ALA A 162 -1.24 -16.32 -0.33
CA ALA A 162 -0.87 -17.50 -1.14
C ALA A 162 0.36 -18.27 -0.60
N ARG A 163 1.13 -17.69 0.34
CA ARG A 163 2.42 -18.23 0.81
C ARG A 163 2.66 -18.16 2.32
N GLY A 164 1.78 -17.54 3.10
CA GLY A 164 1.93 -17.47 4.55
C GLY A 164 1.39 -18.72 5.25
N ARG A 165 1.60 -18.77 6.56
CA ARG A 165 1.19 -19.91 7.39
C ARG A 165 -0.31 -19.83 7.66
N ILE A 166 -0.99 -20.97 7.66
CA ILE A 166 -2.43 -21.04 7.95
C ILE A 166 -2.76 -20.55 9.36
N ASN A 167 -1.90 -20.83 10.34
CA ASN A 167 -2.09 -20.38 11.71
C ASN A 167 -2.01 -18.85 11.83
N ASP A 168 -1.14 -18.21 11.05
CA ASP A 168 -1.08 -16.75 10.98
C ASP A 168 -2.36 -16.20 10.35
N HIS A 169 -2.81 -16.80 9.24
CA HIS A 169 -4.04 -16.40 8.56
C HIS A 169 -5.26 -16.41 9.50
N ASN A 170 -5.52 -17.53 10.20
CA ASN A 170 -6.65 -17.63 11.13
C ASN A 170 -6.54 -16.61 12.28
N SER A 171 -5.33 -16.41 12.82
CA SER A 171 -5.09 -15.43 13.88
C SER A 171 -5.36 -13.99 13.42
N ILE A 172 -5.09 -13.69 12.14
CA ILE A 172 -5.36 -12.38 11.54
C ILE A 172 -6.86 -12.19 11.33
N LEU A 173 -7.58 -13.19 10.83
CA LEU A 173 -9.04 -13.14 10.65
C LEU A 173 -9.78 -12.86 11.97
N GLU A 174 -9.45 -13.63 13.01
CA GLU A 174 -10.03 -13.43 14.36
C GLU A 174 -9.74 -12.03 14.90
N TYR A 175 -8.53 -11.52 14.67
CA TYR A 175 -8.16 -10.18 15.10
C TYR A 175 -8.93 -9.09 14.34
N ALA A 176 -9.04 -9.19 13.02
CA ALA A 176 -9.80 -8.23 12.21
C ALA A 176 -11.28 -8.18 12.64
N LYS A 177 -11.88 -9.35 12.89
CA LYS A 177 -13.25 -9.46 13.42
C LYS A 177 -13.38 -8.78 14.78
N LYS A 178 -12.45 -9.01 15.71
CA LYS A 178 -12.44 -8.34 17.02
C LYS A 178 -12.36 -6.82 16.91
N GLN A 179 -11.62 -6.30 15.94
CA GLN A 179 -11.48 -4.85 15.69
C GLN A 179 -12.60 -4.25 14.82
N ASN A 180 -13.56 -5.08 14.39
CA ASN A 180 -14.64 -4.70 13.47
C ASN A 180 -14.11 -4.08 12.15
N ILE A 181 -13.03 -4.65 11.62
CA ILE A 181 -12.48 -4.27 10.30
C ILE A 181 -12.92 -5.29 9.26
N SER A 182 -13.43 -4.80 8.13
CA SER A 182 -13.83 -5.68 7.03
C SER A 182 -12.61 -6.30 6.39
N ILE A 183 -12.61 -7.62 6.25
CA ILE A 183 -11.50 -8.38 5.70
C ILE A 183 -11.92 -9.08 4.40
N ILE A 184 -11.07 -8.99 3.38
CA ILE A 184 -11.19 -9.73 2.12
C ILE A 184 -9.99 -10.64 2.02
N ASP A 185 -10.21 -11.92 2.23
CA ASP A 185 -9.12 -12.87 2.41
C ASP A 185 -9.15 -14.04 1.42
N TYR A 186 -7.96 -14.57 1.21
CA TYR A 186 -7.66 -15.81 0.49
C TYR A 186 -6.44 -16.45 1.16
N THR A 187 -6.43 -17.78 1.28
CA THR A 187 -5.23 -18.54 1.62
C THR A 187 -5.12 -19.78 0.74
N ASN A 188 -3.94 -20.06 0.19
CA ASN A 188 -3.75 -21.25 -0.64
C ASN A 188 -3.46 -22.46 0.26
N HIS A 189 -4.41 -23.39 0.36
CA HIS A 189 -4.28 -24.60 1.17
C HIS A 189 -3.42 -25.69 0.50
N HIS A 190 -3.11 -25.61 -0.80
CA HIS A 190 -2.51 -26.69 -1.59
C HIS A 190 -1.02 -26.99 -1.32
N LYS A 191 -0.36 -26.31 -0.38
CA LYS A 191 1.08 -26.51 -0.09
C LYS A 191 1.39 -27.24 1.22
N GLN A 192 0.40 -27.64 2.02
CA GLN A 192 0.70 -28.40 3.24
C GLN A 192 1.07 -29.86 2.97
N ASP A 193 0.45 -30.54 2.00
CA ASP A 193 0.71 -31.97 1.78
C ASP A 193 2.12 -32.29 1.26
N LYS A 194 2.81 -31.33 0.62
CA LYS A 194 4.18 -31.52 0.12
C LYS A 194 5.29 -31.03 1.05
N ILE A 195 4.99 -30.16 2.01
CA ILE A 195 6.02 -29.59 2.90
C ILE A 195 6.27 -30.50 4.11
N SER A 196 5.28 -31.29 4.53
CA SER A 196 5.47 -32.35 5.53
C SER A 196 6.46 -33.42 5.08
N GLU A 197 6.53 -33.74 3.78
CA GLU A 197 7.48 -34.74 3.24
C GLU A 197 8.91 -34.18 3.02
N ILE A 198 9.06 -32.92 2.61
CA ILE A 198 10.39 -32.35 2.27
C ILE A 198 11.16 -31.87 3.52
N SER A 199 10.46 -31.62 4.64
CA SER A 199 11.05 -31.10 5.88
C SER A 199 11.99 -32.07 6.61
N LEU A 200 12.00 -33.37 6.24
CA LEU A 200 12.89 -34.38 6.82
C LEU A 200 14.23 -34.54 6.07
N GLU A 201 14.38 -33.98 4.86
CA GLU A 201 15.55 -34.28 4.00
C GLU A 201 16.50 -33.10 3.73
N SER A 202 16.16 -31.87 4.11
CA SER A 202 16.91 -30.67 3.69
C SER A 202 17.51 -29.83 4.83
N GLN A 203 17.95 -30.48 5.91
CA GLN A 203 18.82 -29.87 6.93
C GLN A 203 20.33 -30.05 6.68
N LYS A 204 20.77 -30.50 5.50
CA LYS A 204 22.18 -30.50 5.13
C LYS A 204 22.40 -29.71 3.84
N ASN A 205 23.42 -28.85 3.87
CA ASN A 205 23.96 -28.02 2.79
C ASN A 205 23.33 -26.62 2.62
N LYS A 206 23.68 -25.71 3.53
CA LYS A 206 23.85 -24.29 3.17
C LYS A 206 25.34 -24.00 2.99
N ASN A 207 25.79 -23.92 1.75
CA ASN A 207 26.93 -23.11 1.36
C ASN A 207 26.74 -22.54 -0.06
N LYS A 208 26.56 -21.21 -0.08
CA LYS A 208 27.19 -20.23 -0.98
C LYS A 208 27.08 -20.44 -2.51
N VAL A 209 26.32 -19.55 -3.18
CA VAL A 209 26.83 -18.64 -4.23
C VAL A 209 25.96 -17.38 -4.22
N VAL A 210 26.52 -16.25 -3.78
CA VAL A 210 25.96 -14.90 -4.00
C VAL A 210 26.72 -14.35 -5.19
N THR A 211 26.05 -14.21 -6.33
CA THR A 211 26.54 -13.41 -7.44
C THR A 211 26.03 -11.98 -7.26
N GLU A 212 26.98 -11.07 -7.04
CA GLU A 212 26.75 -9.64 -7.01
C GLU A 212 26.27 -9.15 -8.38
N ASN A 213 25.01 -8.72 -8.44
CA ASN A 213 24.58 -7.68 -9.36
C ASN A 213 24.04 -6.54 -8.50
N ASN A 214 24.92 -5.59 -8.20
CA ASN A 214 24.72 -4.51 -7.25
C ASN A 214 23.84 -3.38 -7.85
N SER A 215 22.63 -3.70 -8.30
CA SER A 215 21.63 -2.65 -8.52
C SER A 215 21.05 -2.28 -7.16
N LYS A 216 21.71 -1.38 -6.43
CA LYS A 216 21.15 -0.81 -5.20
C LYS A 216 19.73 -0.28 -5.48
N SER A 217 18.78 -0.62 -4.60
CA SER A 217 17.40 -0.15 -4.74
C SER A 217 17.35 1.38 -4.71
N ARG A 218 16.40 2.00 -5.43
CA ARG A 218 16.20 3.46 -5.44
C ARG A 218 16.10 4.04 -4.02
N ARG A 219 15.46 3.31 -3.09
CA ARG A 219 15.35 3.69 -1.68
C ARG A 219 16.72 3.69 -0.98
N SER A 220 17.51 2.62 -1.16
CA SER A 220 18.87 2.55 -0.62
C SER A 220 19.75 3.66 -1.19
N ARG A 221 19.59 3.99 -2.47
CA ARG A 221 20.34 5.06 -3.12
C ARG A 221 19.96 6.45 -2.63
N ILE A 222 18.66 6.70 -2.39
CA ILE A 222 18.20 7.94 -1.72
C ILE A 222 18.85 8.09 -0.35
N ILE A 223 18.87 7.02 0.45
CA ILE A 223 19.49 7.04 1.78
C ILE A 223 20.99 7.35 1.68
N ASP A 224 21.69 6.73 0.74
CA ASP A 224 23.12 6.99 0.49
C ASP A 224 23.37 8.47 0.15
N LEU A 225 22.55 9.06 -0.73
CA LEU A 225 22.71 10.46 -1.15
C LEU A 225 22.36 11.46 -0.03
N ILE A 226 21.36 11.16 0.80
CA ILE A 226 21.06 11.94 2.01
C ILE A 226 22.25 11.91 2.97
N ASN A 227 22.86 10.73 3.17
CA ASN A 227 24.04 10.58 4.01
C ASN A 227 25.28 11.30 3.45
N GLN A 228 25.34 11.50 2.13
CA GLN A 228 26.35 12.30 1.44
C GLN A 228 26.09 13.82 1.54
N LYS A 229 25.04 14.25 2.27
CA LYS A 229 24.61 15.65 2.41
C LYS A 229 24.31 16.34 1.08
N SER A 230 23.92 15.57 0.06
CA SER A 230 23.43 16.13 -1.21
C SER A 230 22.14 16.92 -0.97
N SER A 231 21.97 18.03 -1.67
CA SER A 231 20.72 18.79 -1.63
C SER A 231 19.59 17.99 -2.30
N ASP A 232 18.34 18.22 -1.89
CA ASP A 232 17.17 17.57 -2.49
C ASP A 232 17.13 17.70 -4.03
N THR A 233 17.55 18.85 -4.55
CA THR A 233 17.63 19.13 -6.00
C THR A 233 18.69 18.28 -6.70
N GLU A 234 19.84 18.07 -6.06
CA GLU A 234 20.90 17.20 -6.59
C GLU A 234 20.50 15.74 -6.53
N ILE A 235 19.88 15.32 -5.40
CA ILE A 235 19.32 13.98 -5.26
C ILE A 235 18.32 13.71 -6.39
N LEU A 236 17.44 14.67 -6.69
CA LEU A 236 16.49 14.55 -7.79
C LEU A 236 17.18 14.38 -9.14
N LYS A 237 18.16 15.23 -9.46
CA LYS A 237 18.92 15.13 -10.72
C LYS A 237 19.63 13.78 -10.85
N ILE A 238 20.27 13.32 -9.78
CA ILE A 238 20.96 12.04 -9.74
C ILE A 238 19.97 10.89 -9.96
N LEU A 239 18.84 10.91 -9.26
CA LEU A 239 17.84 9.84 -9.38
C LEU A 239 17.12 9.86 -10.74
N ASP A 240 16.96 11.01 -11.37
CA ASP A 240 16.37 11.09 -12.72
C ASP A 240 17.31 10.56 -13.80
N ILE A 241 18.64 10.62 -13.56
CA ILE A 241 19.65 10.01 -14.44
C ILE A 241 19.80 8.50 -14.15
N GLU A 242 19.89 8.12 -12.87
CA GLU A 242 20.10 6.74 -12.43
C GLU A 242 18.84 5.87 -12.55
N TYR A 243 17.66 6.48 -12.43
CA TYR A 243 16.35 5.84 -12.55
C TYR A 243 15.43 6.66 -13.47
N PRO A 244 15.75 6.73 -14.78
CA PRO A 244 15.00 7.53 -15.74
C PRO A 244 13.51 7.21 -15.72
N TYR A 245 12.68 8.19 -16.09
CA TYR A 245 11.24 8.03 -16.17
C TYR A 245 10.84 6.77 -16.95
N GLY A 246 9.90 5.98 -16.43
CA GLY A 246 9.46 4.73 -17.06
C GLY A 246 10.45 3.56 -16.99
N THR A 247 11.64 3.72 -16.38
CA THR A 247 12.64 2.64 -16.28
C THR A 247 12.61 1.87 -14.97
N PHE A 248 11.50 1.93 -14.23
CA PHE A 248 11.25 0.93 -13.19
C PHE A 248 11.22 -0.45 -13.86
N LYS A 249 12.31 -1.22 -13.73
CA LYS A 249 12.30 -2.67 -13.93
C LYS A 249 11.58 -3.32 -12.74
N THR A 250 10.29 -3.05 -12.63
CA THR A 250 9.34 -4.08 -12.19
C THR A 250 8.90 -4.81 -13.47
N SER A 251 8.54 -6.08 -13.39
CA SER A 251 8.13 -6.90 -14.56
C SER A 251 6.83 -6.44 -15.25
N ASN A 252 6.42 -5.19 -15.04
CA ASN A 252 5.12 -4.67 -15.41
C ASN A 252 5.28 -3.24 -15.94
N SER A 253 5.03 -3.04 -17.24
CA SER A 253 5.24 -1.80 -18.00
C SER A 253 4.21 -0.70 -17.71
N THR A 254 3.26 -0.95 -16.81
CA THR A 254 2.16 -0.05 -16.43
C THR A 254 2.33 0.57 -15.03
N ALA A 255 3.44 0.28 -14.33
CA ALA A 255 3.69 0.72 -12.96
C ALA A 255 4.22 2.18 -12.89
N ILE A 256 3.37 3.17 -13.14
CA ILE A 256 3.71 4.58 -12.88
C ILE A 256 2.50 5.29 -12.28
N TYR A 257 2.24 5.24 -10.97
CA TYR A 257 1.49 6.31 -10.28
C TYR A 257 1.85 6.34 -8.79
N GLY A 258 2.37 7.47 -8.29
CA GLY A 258 2.68 7.67 -6.87
C GLY A 258 3.49 8.91 -6.48
N THR A 259 3.57 9.97 -7.31
CA THR A 259 4.28 11.22 -6.95
C THR A 259 3.51 12.48 -7.34
N LYS A 260 3.87 13.66 -6.79
CA LYS A 260 3.28 15.00 -7.08
C LYS A 260 3.04 15.28 -8.58
N ARG A 261 3.87 14.72 -9.46
CA ARG A 261 3.73 14.89 -10.93
C ARG A 261 2.53 14.12 -11.49
N ASP A 262 2.18 12.98 -10.89
CA ASP A 262 1.01 12.16 -11.27
C ASP A 262 -0.31 12.80 -10.84
N MET A 263 -0.26 13.74 -9.90
CA MET A 263 -1.38 14.55 -9.42
C MET A 263 -1.42 15.96 -10.07
N GLY A 264 -0.57 16.22 -11.07
CA GLY A 264 -0.55 17.50 -11.79
C GLY A 264 -0.05 18.70 -10.97
N PHE A 265 0.87 18.50 -10.02
CA PHE A 265 1.48 19.58 -9.21
C PHE A 265 2.78 20.14 -9.82
N ILE A 266 2.90 20.16 -11.15
CA ILE A 266 3.83 21.04 -11.88
C ILE A 266 3.00 21.90 -12.80
#